data_AF-A0A6V7L4B8-F1
#
_entry.id   AF-A0A6V7L4B8-F1
#
_cell.length_a   1.000
_cell.length_b   1.000
_cell.length_c   1.000
_cell.angle_alpha   90.00
_cell.angle_beta   90.00
_cell.angle_gamma   90.00
#
_symmetry.space_group_name_H-M   'P 1'
#
loop_
_entity.id
_entity.type
_entity.pdbx_description
1 polymer ?
#
loop_
_entity_poly.entity_id
_entity_poly.type
_entity_poly.pdbx_seq_one_letter_code
_entity_poly.pdbx_strand_id
1 'polypeptide(L)' 'FKRATVQNYKTGELEIANYRISKSAWLQEHEHKHVKAVSRRVEHMTSMTVDTAEELQVVNYGIGGHYEPHFDFAR' A
#
# COMPACT_ATOMS: atom_id res chain seq x y z
N PHE A 1 -15.67 -1.22 4.61
CA PHE A 1 -14.44 -0.55 4.11
C PHE A 1 -14.01 0.52 5.09
N LYS A 2 -12.77 0.46 5.58
CA LYS A 2 -12.20 1.45 6.52
C LYS A 2 -11.46 2.55 5.73
N ARG A 3 -11.47 3.77 6.25
CA ARG A 3 -10.64 4.88 5.71
C ARG A 3 -9.17 4.54 5.93
N ALA A 4 -8.30 4.87 4.98
CA ALA A 4 -6.87 4.70 5.13
C ALA A 4 -6.33 5.59 6.26
N THR A 5 -5.39 5.04 7.02
CA THR A 5 -4.64 5.75 8.08
C THR A 5 -3.16 5.77 7.72
N VAL A 6 -2.45 6.77 8.23
CA VAL A 6 -0.98 6.89 8.11
C VAL A 6 -0.34 6.68 9.48
N GLN A 7 0.89 6.19 9.51
CA GLN A 7 1.65 6.12 10.76
C GLN A 7 2.28 7.48 11.06
N ASN A 8 2.00 8.03 12.24
CA ASN A 8 2.60 9.27 12.70
C ASN A 8 4.09 9.02 13.04
N TYR A 9 5.00 9.73 12.38
CA TYR A 9 6.44 9.52 12.56
C TYR A 9 6.98 9.89 13.96
N LYS A 10 6.25 10.72 14.72
CA LYS A 10 6.64 11.11 16.09
C LYS A 10 6.11 10.14 17.14
N THR A 11 4.86 9.72 17.01
CA THR A 11 4.16 8.93 18.04
C THR A 11 4.05 7.45 17.70
N GLY A 12 4.22 7.07 16.42
CA GLY A 12 4.02 5.71 15.92
C GLY A 12 2.55 5.29 15.78
N GLU A 13 1.61 6.15 16.17
CA GLU A 13 0.17 5.86 16.13
C GLU A 13 -0.41 6.01 14.72
N LEU A 14 -1.52 5.32 14.46
CA LEU A 14 -2.26 5.45 13.22
C LEU A 14 -3.22 6.63 13.29
N GLU A 15 -3.05 7.60 12.41
CA GLU A 15 -3.90 8.79 12.34
C GLU A 15 -4.53 8.97 10.95
N ILE A 16 -5.58 9.78 10.91
CA ILE A 16 -6.19 10.20 9.66
C ILE A 16 -5.38 11.36 9.08
N ALA A 17 -4.78 11.15 7.92
CA ALA A 17 -4.12 12.22 7.16
C ALA A 17 -5.13 13.00 6.31
N ASN A 18 -4.94 14.32 6.25
CA ASN A 18 -5.59 15.16 5.24
C ASN A 18 -4.87 15.09 3.89
N TYR A 19 -3.55 14.81 3.89
CA TYR A 19 -2.72 14.72 2.69
C TYR A 19 -2.87 13.38 1.93
N ARG A 20 -3.56 12.38 2.52
CA ARG A 20 -3.86 11.09 1.89
C ARG A 20 -5.29 10.68 2.20
N ILE A 21 -6.19 10.82 1.23
CA ILE A 21 -7.61 10.50 1.37
C ILE A 21 -7.97 9.34 0.45
N SER A 22 -8.01 8.13 1.01
CA SER A 22 -8.36 6.92 0.27
C SER A 22 -9.00 5.85 1.17
N LYS A 23 -9.46 4.77 0.54
CA LYS A 23 -9.74 3.48 1.18
C LYS A 23 -8.66 2.50 0.73
N SER A 24 -8.18 1.64 1.63
CA SER A 24 -7.16 0.66 1.32
C SER A 24 -7.53 -0.75 1.80
N ALA A 25 -6.91 -1.73 1.15
CA ALA A 25 -6.87 -3.12 1.57
C ALA A 25 -5.46 -3.66 1.31
N TRP A 26 -5.09 -4.71 2.03
CA TRP A 26 -3.85 -5.46 1.84
C TRP A 26 -4.23 -6.87 1.44
N LEU A 27 -3.54 -7.40 0.43
CA LEU A 27 -3.79 -8.72 -0.11
C LEU A 27 -2.52 -9.58 -0.05
N GLN A 28 -2.66 -10.79 0.47
CA GLN A 28 -1.57 -11.75 0.55
C GLN A 28 -1.57 -12.67 -0.66
N GLU A 29 -0.39 -13.12 -1.09
CA GLU A 29 -0.26 -13.94 -2.31
C GLU A 29 -1.08 -15.22 -2.28
N HIS A 30 -1.22 -15.83 -1.10
CA HIS A 30 -1.92 -17.09 -0.93
C HIS A 30 -3.44 -16.94 -0.95
N GLU A 31 -3.98 -15.71 -0.88
CA GLU A 31 -5.43 -15.47 -0.89
C GLU A 31 -6.03 -15.71 -2.27
N HIS A 32 -5.29 -15.42 -3.35
CA HIS A 32 -5.82 -15.60 -4.69
C HIS A 32 -4.73 -15.77 -5.76
N LYS A 33 -4.97 -16.67 -6.73
CA LYS A 33 -4.04 -16.94 -7.86
C LYS A 33 -3.64 -15.70 -8.65
N HIS A 34 -4.51 -14.68 -8.71
CA HIS A 34 -4.22 -13.43 -9.41
C HIS A 34 -3.31 -12.49 -8.62
N VAL A 35 -3.38 -12.50 -7.29
CA VAL A 35 -2.45 -11.72 -6.44
C VAL A 35 -1.05 -12.29 -6.62
N LYS A 36 -0.88 -13.61 -6.49
CA LYS A 36 0.39 -14.30 -6.78
C LYS A 36 0.93 -14.02 -8.19
N ALA A 37 0.06 -13.98 -9.20
CA ALA A 37 0.47 -13.67 -10.58
C ALA A 37 0.95 -12.21 -10.75
N VAL A 38 0.45 -11.27 -9.95
CA VAL A 38 0.97 -9.89 -9.93
C VAL A 38 2.37 -9.87 -9.32
N SER A 39 2.55 -10.44 -8.13
CA SER A 39 3.87 -10.48 -7.47
C SER A 39 4.95 -11.10 -8.33
N ARG A 40 4.68 -12.27 -8.94
CA ARG A 40 5.65 -12.93 -9.83
C ARG A 40 6.04 -12.07 -11.04
N ARG A 41 5.12 -11.27 -11.58
CA ARG A 41 5.46 -10.34 -12.67
C ARG A 41 6.32 -9.20 -12.17
N VAL A 42 6.06 -8.68 -10.96
CA VAL A 42 6.92 -7.67 -10.34
C VAL A 42 8.34 -8.22 -10.19
N GLU A 43 8.51 -9.43 -9.65
CA GLU A 43 9.83 -10.07 -9.53
C GLU A 43 10.57 -10.15 -10.87
N HIS A 44 9.89 -10.62 -11.92
CA HIS A 44 10.49 -10.74 -13.24
C HIS A 44 10.85 -9.38 -13.84
N MET A 45 10.05 -8.33 -13.60
CA MET A 45 10.29 -6.99 -14.14
C MET A 45 11.43 -6.27 -13.41
N THR A 46 11.56 -6.47 -12.09
CA THR A 46 12.57 -5.80 -11.27
C THR A 46 13.86 -6.61 -11.13
N SER A 47 13.83 -7.90 -11.52
CA SER A 47 14.91 -8.86 -11.24
C SER A 47 15.23 -8.99 -9.75
N MET A 48 14.24 -8.81 -8.88
CA MET A 48 14.34 -8.95 -7.43
C MET A 48 13.32 -9.96 -6.92
N THR A 49 13.56 -10.59 -5.77
CA THR A 49 12.53 -11.42 -5.11
C THR A 49 11.59 -10.55 -4.27
N VAL A 50 10.39 -11.05 -4.01
CA VAL A 50 9.39 -10.39 -3.14
C VAL A 50 9.37 -10.93 -1.70
N ASP A 51 10.35 -11.76 -1.32
CA ASP A 51 10.36 -12.46 -0.02
C ASP A 51 10.29 -11.51 1.19
N THR A 52 10.86 -10.31 1.05
CA THR A 52 10.84 -9.25 2.09
C THR A 52 9.94 -8.08 1.71
N ALA A 53 9.16 -8.19 0.63
CA ALA A 53 8.24 -7.14 0.23
C ALA A 53 7.04 -7.08 1.17
N GLU A 54 6.47 -5.89 1.32
CA GLU A 54 5.16 -5.74 1.96
C GLU A 54 4.07 -6.43 1.13
N GLU A 55 2.93 -6.70 1.77
CA GLU A 55 1.75 -7.26 1.10
C GLU A 55 1.24 -6.31 -0.01
N LEU A 56 0.50 -6.86 -0.99
CA LEU A 56 -0.03 -6.05 -2.08
C LEU A 56 -1.08 -5.06 -1.55
N GLN A 57 -0.72 -3.77 -1.50
CA GLN A 57 -1.65 -2.72 -1.14
C GLN A 57 -2.55 -2.34 -2.33
N VAL A 58 -3.87 -2.44 -2.14
CA VAL A 58 -4.88 -1.94 -3.09
C VAL A 58 -5.46 -0.64 -2.54
N VAL A 59 -5.38 0.43 -3.32
CA VAL A 59 -5.85 1.76 -2.94
C VAL A 59 -6.98 2.23 -3.86
N ASN A 60 -8.06 2.73 -3.26
CA ASN A 60 -9.21 3.28 -3.96
C ASN A 60 -9.41 4.76 -3.59
N TYR A 61 -9.36 5.64 -4.60
CA TYR A 61 -9.66 7.07 -4.47
C TYR A 61 -11.10 7.33 -4.96
N GLY A 62 -11.97 7.73 -4.03
CA GLY A 62 -13.33 8.18 -4.36
C GLY A 62 -13.35 9.64 -4.83
N ILE A 63 -14.55 10.22 -4.96
CA ILE A 63 -14.71 11.65 -5.22
C ILE A 63 -14.01 12.46 -4.12
N GLY A 64 -13.10 13.36 -4.51
CA GLY A 64 -12.27 14.15 -3.60
C GLY A 64 -11.10 13.39 -2.96
N GLY A 65 -10.91 12.11 -3.26
CA GLY A 65 -9.75 11.34 -2.84
C GLY A 65 -8.49 11.79 -3.58
N HIS A 66 -7.39 11.96 -2.84
CA HIS A 66 -6.10 12.38 -3.38
C HIS A 66 -4.95 11.88 -2.51
N TYR A 67 -3.73 12.00 -3.05
CA TYR A 67 -2.49 11.80 -2.31
C TYR A 67 -1.51 12.91 -2.71
N GLU A 68 -1.10 13.72 -1.74
CA GLU A 68 -0.08 14.73 -1.94
C GLU A 68 1.31 14.10 -2.21
N PRO A 69 2.23 14.82 -2.89
CA PRO A 69 3.58 14.32 -3.15
C PRO A 69 4.32 13.90 -1.86
N HIS A 70 4.93 12.72 -1.88
CA HIS A 70 5.62 12.12 -0.73
C HIS A 70 6.73 11.16 -1.17
N PHE A 71 7.57 10.75 -0.22
CA PHE A 71 8.50 9.63 -0.37
C PHE A 71 7.88 8.36 0.23
N ASP A 72 8.18 7.22 -0.38
CA ASP A 72 7.72 5.90 0.09
C ASP A 72 8.66 5.29 1.15
N PHE A 73 9.82 5.91 1.40
CA PHE A 73 10.78 5.48 2.41
C PHE A 73 10.74 6.39 3.65
N ALA A 74 11.00 5.80 4.82
CA ALA A 74 11.23 6.55 6.05
C ALA A 74 12.61 7.24 6.04
N ARG A 75 12.71 8.40 6.70
CA ARG A 75 13.97 9.14 6.87
C ARG A 75 14.78 8.66 8.05
#